data_AF-P84510-F1
#
_entry.id   AF-P84510-F1
#
_cell.length_a   1.000
_cell.length_b   1.000
_cell.length_c   1.000
_cell.angle_alpha   90.00
_cell.angle_beta   90.00
_cell.angle_gamma   90.00
#
_symmetry.space_group_name_H-M   'P 1'
#
loop_
_entity.id
_entity.type
_entity.pdbx_description
1 polymer ?
#
loop_
_entity_poly.entity_id
_entity_poly.type
_entity_poly.pdbx_seq_one_letter_code
_entity_poly.pdbx_strand_id
1 'polypeptide(L)' 'DCLGFLWKCNPSNDKCCRPNLVCSRKDKWCKYQI' A
#
# COMPACT_ATOMS: atom_id res chain seq x y z
N ASP A 1 -1.03 13.03 2.81
CA ASP A 1 0.07 12.11 3.12
C ASP A 1 -0.29 10.72 2.64
N CYS A 2 0.59 10.04 1.91
CA CYS A 2 0.37 8.67 1.41
C CYS A 2 1.54 7.78 1.81
N LEU A 3 1.26 6.48 2.00
CA LEU A 3 2.24 5.49 2.43
C LEU A 3 3.14 5.10 1.26
N GLY A 4 4.45 5.16 1.48
CA GLY A 4 5.49 4.78 0.51
C GLY A 4 5.67 3.26 0.40
N PHE A 5 6.57 2.82 -0.49
CA PHE A 5 6.87 1.41 -0.69
C PHE A 5 7.35 0.76 0.62
N LEU A 6 6.91 -0.48 0.90
CA LEU A 6 7.19 -1.23 2.13
C LEU A 6 6.63 -0.65 3.44
N TRP A 7 5.89 0.46 3.39
CA TRP A 7 5.21 0.96 4.58
C TRP A 7 4.02 0.09 4.95
N LYS A 8 3.82 -0.12 6.25
CA LYS A 8 2.67 -0.85 6.77
C LYS A 8 1.39 -0.13 6.36
N CYS A 9 0.44 -0.88 5.80
CA CYS A 9 -0.82 -0.37 5.30
C CYS A 9 -2.00 -1.17 5.87
N ASN A 10 -3.20 -0.59 5.77
CA ASN A 10 -4.43 -1.27 6.13
C ASN A 10 -5.21 -1.62 4.85
N PRO A 11 -5.49 -2.89 4.53
CA PRO A 11 -6.23 -3.26 3.32
C PRO A 11 -7.68 -2.75 3.29
N SER A 12 -8.27 -2.44 4.45
CA SER A 12 -9.60 -1.81 4.54
C SER A 12 -9.56 -0.29 4.36
N ASN A 13 -8.38 0.33 4.46
CA ASN A 13 -8.17 1.76 4.30
C ASN A 13 -6.82 2.01 3.61
N ASP A 14 -6.79 1.71 2.31
CA ASP A 14 -5.59 1.80 1.49
C ASP A 14 -5.14 3.25 1.34
N LYS A 15 -4.06 3.60 2.04
CA LYS A 15 -3.42 4.92 1.98
C LYS A 15 -2.11 4.91 1.20
N CYS A 16 -1.80 3.84 0.47
CA CYS A 16 -0.60 3.77 -0.36
C CYS A 16 -0.61 4.83 -1.46
N CYS A 17 0.58 5.31 -1.86
CA CYS A 17 0.69 6.30 -2.93
C CYS A 17 0.29 5.70 -4.29
N ARG A 18 -0.98 5.86 -4.64
CA ARG A 18 -1.53 5.52 -5.96
C ARG A 18 -0.90 6.41 -7.05
N PRO A 19 -0.83 5.95 -8.31
CA PRO A 19 -1.24 4.64 -8.80
C PRO A 19 -0.17 3.55 -8.64
N ASN A 20 1.06 3.93 -8.25
CA ASN A 20 2.18 3.00 -8.25
C ASN A 20 2.14 1.99 -7.10
N LEU A 21 1.55 2.36 -5.97
CA LEU A 21 1.53 1.53 -4.77
C LEU A 21 0.11 1.17 -4.34
N VAL A 22 -0.05 -0.09 -3.95
CA VAL A 22 -1.28 -0.66 -3.40
C VAL A 22 -0.98 -1.43 -2.13
N CYS A 23 -1.90 -1.40 -1.17
CA CYS A 23 -1.77 -2.21 0.03
C CYS A 23 -1.94 -3.69 -0.30
N SER A 24 -0.88 -4.49 -0.09
CA SER A 24 -0.98 -5.94 -0.19
C SER A 24 -1.91 -6.46 0.91
N ARG A 25 -3.06 -7.04 0.54
CA ARG A 25 -3.99 -7.64 1.53
C ARG A 25 -3.35 -8.77 2.32
N LYS A 26 -2.42 -9.51 1.70
CA LYS A 26 -1.69 -10.62 2.31
C LYS A 26 -0.64 -10.12 3.28
N ASP A 27 0.22 -9.22 2.81
CA ASP A 27 1.43 -8.85 3.56
C ASP A 27 1.24 -7.60 4.43
N LYS A 28 0.17 -6.84 4.21
CA LYS A 28 -0.20 -5.61 4.95
C LYS A 28 0.85 -4.49 4.84
N TRP A 29 1.52 -4.38 3.69
CA TRP A 29 2.38 -3.26 3.31
C TRP A 29 2.13 -2.79 1.88
N CYS A 30 2.51 -1.54 1.59
CA CYS A 30 2.38 -0.93 0.27
C CYS A 30 3.41 -1.51 -0.70
N LYS A 31 2.94 -2.26 -1.68
CA LYS A 31 3.76 -2.84 -2.74
C LYS A 31 3.46 -2.17 -4.08
N TYR A 32 4.35 -2.35 -5.05
CA TYR A 32 4.07 -1.91 -6.40
C TYR A 32 2.84 -2.62 -6.98
N GLN A 33 2.01 -1.84 -7.67
CA GLN A 33 0.93 -2.36 -8.50
C GLN A 33 1.56 -2.94 -9.77
N ILE A 34 1.74 -4.26 -9.79
CA ILE A 34 2.07 -5.06 -10.99
C ILE A 34 0.78 -5.71 -11.45
#